data_AF-A0A7V9I907-F1
#
_entry.id   AF-A0A7V9I907-F1
#
_cell.length_a   1.000
_cell.length_b   1.000
_cell.length_c   1.000
_cell.angle_alpha   90.00
_cell.angle_beta   90.00
_cell.angle_gamma   90.00
#
_symmetry.space_group_name_H-M   'P 1'
#
loop_
_entity.id
_entity.type
_entity.pdbx_description
1 polymer ?
#
loop_
_entity_poly.entity_id
_entity_poly.type
_entity_poly.pdbx_seq_one_letter_code
_entity_poly.pdbx_strand_id
1 'polypeptide(L)'
;RLGGVPVDPVFEEQMRDFLEPFRMAGFDLEIDGPRSVSLTIEMTVCVGPNYFRGDVRYALLDLFSNRLLPDGRRGVFHFDNFTFGQPVYLSRLYAAAQAVAGVVSVRITRFERQGSPSDQALADGVLALERLEVARLDNDPNYAERGIFRLTLNGGK
;
A
#
# COMPACT_ATOMS: atom_id res chain seq x y z
N ARG A 1 -18.25 4.72 -0.27
CA ARG A 1 -17.87 4.51 1.15
C ARG A 1 -16.47 5.07 1.35
N LEU A 2 -16.22 5.79 2.45
CA LEU A 2 -14.86 6.16 2.88
C LEU A 2 -14.27 4.99 3.68
N GLY A 3 -13.01 4.61 3.45
CA GLY A 3 -12.26 3.73 4.36
C GLY A 3 -12.20 2.23 4.05
N GLY A 4 -12.41 1.79 2.79
CA GLY A 4 -12.05 0.42 2.37
C GLY A 4 -12.81 -0.74 2.99
N VAL A 5 -14.06 -0.51 3.41
CA VAL A 5 -14.96 -1.57 3.91
C VAL A 5 -15.28 -2.56 2.77
N PRO A 6 -15.25 -3.88 3.01
CA PRO A 6 -15.61 -4.88 2.00
C PRO A 6 -17.03 -4.68 1.46
N VAL A 7 -17.26 -5.13 0.22
CA VAL A 7 -18.61 -5.22 -0.37
C VAL A 7 -19.35 -6.30 0.40
N ASP A 8 -20.32 -5.90 1.22
CA ASP A 8 -21.21 -6.82 1.92
C ASP A 8 -22.43 -7.15 1.03
N PRO A 9 -23.10 -8.29 1.24
CA PRO A 9 -24.23 -8.71 0.40
C PRO A 9 -25.38 -7.69 0.35
N VAL A 10 -25.59 -6.98 1.46
CA VAL A 10 -26.63 -5.95 1.59
C VAL A 10 -26.34 -4.74 0.70
N PHE A 11 -25.08 -4.32 0.61
CA PHE A 11 -24.67 -3.24 -0.28
C PHE A 11 -24.67 -3.66 -1.75
N GLU A 12 -24.31 -4.91 -2.05
CA GLU A 12 -24.41 -5.44 -3.41
C GLU A 12 -25.87 -5.41 -3.90
N GLU A 13 -26.82 -5.86 -3.07
CA GLU A 13 -28.24 -5.87 -3.38
C GLU A 13 -28.79 -4.45 -3.56
N GLN A 14 -28.42 -3.51 -2.68
CA GLN A 14 -28.81 -2.10 -2.80
C GLN A 14 -28.25 -1.42 -4.05
N MET A 15 -27.00 -1.71 -4.43
CA MET A 15 -26.40 -1.19 -5.66
C MET A 15 -27.05 -1.79 -6.91
N ARG A 16 -27.34 -3.09 -6.88
CA ARG A 16 -28.05 -3.79 -7.96
C ARG A 16 -29.44 -3.19 -8.17
N ASP A 17 -30.23 -3.04 -7.11
CA ASP A 17 -31.57 -2.46 -7.16
C ASP A 17 -31.56 -1.00 -7.62
N PHE A 18 -30.54 -0.22 -7.23
CA PHE A 18 -30.40 1.17 -7.65
C PHE A 18 -30.00 1.30 -9.13
N LEU A 19 -29.20 0.38 -9.66
CA LEU A 19 -28.69 0.42 -11.04
C LEU A 19 -29.62 -0.26 -12.05
N GLU A 20 -30.49 -1.16 -11.59
CA GLU A 20 -31.45 -1.90 -12.44
C GLU A 20 -32.33 -1.00 -13.34
N PRO A 21 -32.84 0.16 -12.88
CA PRO A 21 -33.63 1.06 -13.73
C PRO A 21 -32.83 1.78 -14.82
N PHE A 22 -31.50 1.84 -14.67
CA PHE A 22 -30.59 2.54 -15.59
C PHE A 22 -29.89 1.59 -16.56
N ARG A 23 -30.16 0.28 -16.47
CA ARG A 23 -29.57 -0.76 -17.31
C ARG A 23 -30.29 -0.83 -18.66
N MET A 24 -29.52 -0.89 -19.76
CA MET A 24 -30.06 -1.26 -21.08
C MET A 24 -30.29 -2.77 -21.13
N ALA A 25 -31.44 -3.20 -21.64
CA ALA A 25 -31.76 -4.62 -21.80
C ALA A 25 -30.70 -5.33 -22.68
N GLY A 26 -30.13 -6.44 -22.18
CA GLY A 26 -29.18 -7.28 -22.91
C GLY A 26 -27.74 -7.32 -22.35
N PHE A 27 -27.43 -6.57 -21.28
CA PHE A 27 -26.15 -6.63 -20.58
C PHE A 27 -26.30 -7.27 -19.19
N ASP A 28 -25.36 -8.16 -18.85
CA ASP A 28 -25.20 -8.72 -17.50
C ASP A 28 -24.26 -7.81 -16.69
N LEU A 29 -24.65 -7.48 -15.46
CA LEU A 29 -23.89 -6.62 -14.55
C LEU A 29 -23.43 -7.48 -13.37
N GLU A 30 -22.20 -7.95 -13.43
CA GLU A 30 -21.55 -8.65 -12.32
C GLU A 30 -20.78 -7.63 -11.45
N ILE A 31 -21.15 -7.53 -10.17
CA ILE A 31 -20.47 -6.67 -9.20
C ILE A 31 -19.40 -7.52 -8.50
N ASP A 32 -18.18 -7.52 -9.04
CA ASP A 32 -17.06 -8.18 -8.40
C ASP A 32 -16.45 -7.33 -7.28
N GLY A 33 -16.28 -7.91 -6.10
CA GLY A 33 -15.61 -7.27 -4.97
C GLY A 33 -14.09 -7.08 -5.19
N PRO A 34 -13.47 -6.07 -4.55
CA PRO A 34 -12.02 -5.86 -4.62
C PRO A 34 -11.24 -7.02 -4.00
N ARG A 35 -10.26 -7.54 -4.75
CA ARG A 35 -9.29 -8.51 -4.25
C ARG A 35 -8.11 -7.74 -3.64
N SER A 36 -8.00 -7.77 -2.32
CA SER A 36 -6.85 -7.16 -1.63
C SER A 36 -5.59 -7.98 -1.90
N VAL A 37 -4.56 -7.34 -2.45
CA VAL A 37 -3.23 -7.95 -2.65
C VAL A 37 -2.30 -7.44 -1.57
N SER A 38 -2.04 -8.28 -0.58
CA SER A 38 -1.10 -7.99 0.49
C SER A 38 0.34 -7.96 -0.01
N LEU A 39 1.10 -6.94 0.37
CA LEU A 39 2.48 -6.74 -0.08
C LEU A 39 3.50 -7.05 1.01
N THR A 40 4.65 -7.59 0.64
CA THR A 40 5.82 -7.69 1.52
C THR A 40 6.93 -6.77 1.02
N ILE A 41 7.31 -5.82 1.87
CA ILE A 41 8.31 -4.81 1.53
C ILE A 41 9.36 -4.76 2.64
N GLU A 42 10.63 -4.86 2.24
CA GLU A 42 11.76 -4.72 3.16
C GLU A 42 12.65 -3.58 2.68
N MET A 43 12.86 -2.60 3.55
CA MET A 43 13.59 -1.39 3.25
C MET A 43 14.74 -1.20 4.24
N THR A 44 15.93 -0.96 3.71
CA THR A 44 17.10 -0.55 4.45
C THR A 44 17.39 0.93 4.18
N VAL A 45 17.54 1.73 5.23
CA VAL A 45 17.82 3.16 5.11
C VAL A 45 19.08 3.53 5.89
N CYS A 46 19.96 4.31 5.27
CA CYS A 46 21.09 4.93 5.97
C CYS A 46 20.69 6.32 6.45
N VAL A 47 20.87 6.55 7.74
CA VAL A 47 20.58 7.81 8.42
C VAL A 47 21.86 8.64 8.51
N GLY A 48 21.74 9.93 8.24
CA GLY A 48 22.85 10.88 8.33
C GLY A 48 23.37 11.04 9.77
N PRO A 49 24.67 11.33 9.96
CA PRO A 49 25.31 11.34 11.29
C PRO A 49 24.79 12.43 12.24
N ASN A 50 24.09 13.44 11.72
CA ASN A 50 23.52 14.54 12.50
C ASN A 50 22.06 14.29 12.93
N TYR A 51 21.48 13.14 12.55
CA TYR A 51 20.09 12.80 12.81
C TYR A 51 20.00 11.61 13.76
N PHE A 52 19.07 11.66 14.71
CA PHE A 52 18.79 10.53 15.57
C PHE A 52 18.08 9.43 14.79
N ARG A 53 18.61 8.22 14.87
CA ARG A 53 18.02 7.05 14.21
C ARG A 53 16.57 6.80 14.64
N GLY A 54 16.24 7.08 15.91
CA GLY A 54 14.89 6.96 16.44
C GLY A 54 13.89 7.85 15.70
N ASP A 55 14.18 9.14 15.59
CA ASP A 55 13.30 10.12 14.95
C ASP A 55 13.04 9.79 13.48
N VAL A 56 14.10 9.41 12.75
CA VAL A 56 13.98 8.99 11.34
C VAL A 56 13.18 7.69 11.22
N ARG A 57 13.33 6.75 12.16
CA ARG A 57 12.51 5.54 12.22
C ARG A 57 11.04 5.87 12.37
N TYR A 58 10.70 6.73 13.32
CA TYR A 58 9.31 7.13 13.57
C TYR A 58 8.73 7.84 12.35
N ALA A 59 9.46 8.77 11.75
CA ALA A 59 9.02 9.48 10.54
C ALA A 59 8.77 8.54 9.36
N LEU A 60 9.66 7.57 9.12
CA LEU A 60 9.47 6.59 8.05
C LEU A 60 8.31 5.63 8.32
N LEU A 61 8.14 5.14 9.56
CA LEU A 61 7.02 4.29 9.90
C LEU A 61 5.67 5.02 9.84
N ASP A 62 5.65 6.31 10.20
CA ASP A 62 4.46 7.15 10.05
C ASP A 62 4.15 7.36 8.56
N LEU A 63 5.14 7.75 7.77
CA LEU A 63 5.01 7.95 6.33
C LEU A 63 4.53 6.70 5.60
N PHE A 64 5.09 5.52 5.90
CA PHE A 64 4.71 4.24 5.31
C PHE A 64 3.60 3.53 6.10
N SER A 65 2.70 4.27 6.72
CA SER A 65 1.51 3.71 7.35
C SER A 65 0.29 3.74 6.41
N ASN A 66 -0.79 3.08 6.84
CA ASN A 66 -2.09 3.11 6.19
C ASN A 66 -3.06 4.16 6.77
N ARG A 67 -2.59 5.01 7.70
CA ARG A 67 -3.41 5.98 8.43
C ARG A 67 -3.26 7.41 7.91
N LEU A 68 -4.13 8.29 8.40
CA LEU A 68 -3.94 9.73 8.30
C LEU A 68 -2.82 10.16 9.25
N LEU A 69 -1.90 10.95 8.73
CA LEU A 69 -0.81 11.55 9.47
C LEU A 69 -1.34 12.76 10.28
N PRO A 70 -0.63 13.18 11.34
CA PRO A 70 -1.05 14.32 12.16
C PRO A 70 -1.25 15.64 11.39
N ASP A 71 -0.59 15.79 10.24
CA ASP A 71 -0.68 16.96 9.35
C ASP A 71 -1.84 16.88 8.34
N GLY A 72 -2.69 15.85 8.43
CA GLY A 72 -3.81 15.60 7.53
C GLY A 72 -3.43 14.94 6.20
N ARG A 73 -2.14 14.72 5.93
CA ARG A 73 -1.72 13.91 4.78
C ARG A 73 -2.02 12.44 5.04
N ARG A 74 -2.08 11.67 3.96
CA ARG A 74 -2.23 10.22 4.01
C ARG A 74 -0.86 9.56 4.02
N GLY A 75 -0.69 8.54 4.86
CA GLY A 75 0.43 7.62 4.74
C GLY A 75 0.45 6.99 3.35
N VAL A 76 1.63 6.56 2.88
CA VAL A 76 1.83 6.00 1.55
C VAL A 76 0.90 4.82 1.29
N PHE A 77 0.68 3.98 2.31
CA PHE A 77 -0.17 2.79 2.18
C PHE A 77 -1.63 3.00 2.59
N HIS A 78 -2.06 4.25 2.72
CA HIS A 78 -3.47 4.55 2.98
C HIS A 78 -4.36 3.98 1.87
N PHE A 79 -5.48 3.34 2.24
CA PHE A 79 -6.37 2.65 1.31
C PHE A 79 -6.75 3.50 0.09
N ASP A 80 -7.15 4.76 0.31
CA ASP A 80 -7.53 5.69 -0.76
C ASP A 80 -6.39 6.08 -1.75
N ASN A 81 -5.14 5.68 -1.49
CA ASN A 81 -4.03 5.90 -2.44
C ASN A 81 -3.94 4.81 -3.52
N PHE A 82 -4.73 3.74 -3.38
CA PHE A 82 -4.78 2.61 -4.30
C PHE A 82 -6.18 2.43 -4.87
N THR A 83 -6.22 2.06 -6.14
CA THR A 83 -7.43 1.66 -6.84
C THR A 83 -7.20 0.36 -7.63
N PHE A 84 -8.27 -0.15 -8.21
CA PHE A 84 -8.31 -1.37 -9.01
C PHE A 84 -7.28 -1.37 -10.14
N GLY A 85 -6.48 -2.43 -10.22
CA GLY A 85 -5.46 -2.62 -11.27
C GLY A 85 -4.34 -1.59 -11.26
N GLN A 86 -4.23 -0.77 -10.21
CA GLN A 86 -3.19 0.25 -10.13
C GLN A 86 -1.84 -0.41 -9.78
N PRO A 87 -0.81 -0.31 -10.65
CA PRO A 87 0.50 -0.84 -10.33
C PRO A 87 1.16 -0.07 -9.18
N VAL A 88 1.95 -0.77 -8.38
CA VAL A 88 2.77 -0.16 -7.33
C VAL A 88 4.18 0.03 -7.86
N TYR A 89 4.62 1.28 -7.96
CA TYR A 89 5.96 1.62 -8.45
C TYR A 89 6.96 1.73 -7.31
N LEU A 90 8.10 1.05 -7.47
CA LEU A 90 9.22 1.09 -6.54
C LEU A 90 9.80 2.51 -6.43
N SER A 91 9.81 3.27 -7.53
CA SER A 91 10.25 4.66 -7.58
C SER A 91 9.47 5.58 -6.64
N ARG A 92 8.16 5.34 -6.46
CA ARG A 92 7.32 6.11 -5.53
C ARG A 92 7.74 5.87 -4.08
N LEU A 93 8.10 4.63 -3.74
CA LEU A 93 8.59 4.28 -2.40
C LEU A 93 9.96 4.90 -2.14
N TYR A 94 10.85 4.85 -3.12
CA TYR A 94 12.15 5.52 -3.03
C TYR A 94 11.99 7.04 -2.85
N ALA A 95 11.16 7.68 -3.67
CA ALA A 95 10.92 9.12 -3.58
C ALA A 95 10.34 9.52 -2.23
N ALA A 96 9.36 8.77 -1.73
CA ALA A 96 8.77 9.02 -0.41
C ALA A 96 9.80 8.89 0.72
N ALA A 97 10.59 7.81 0.73
CA ALA A 97 11.62 7.60 1.74
C ALA A 97 12.73 8.66 1.68
N GLN A 98 13.19 9.02 0.48
CA GLN A 98 14.23 10.04 0.31
C GLN A 98 13.77 11.46 0.67
N ALA A 99 12.46 11.73 0.65
CA ALA A 99 11.91 13.01 1.08
C ALA A 99 11.98 13.22 2.61
N VAL A 100 12.27 12.17 3.39
CA VAL A 100 12.38 12.27 4.85
C VAL A 100 13.73 12.88 5.24
N ALA A 101 13.69 13.93 6.06
CA ALA A 101 14.89 14.57 6.56
C ALA A 101 15.79 13.57 7.32
N GLY A 102 17.09 13.58 7.01
CA GLY A 102 18.07 12.69 7.60
C GLY A 102 18.27 11.36 6.88
N VAL A 103 17.49 11.07 5.84
CA VAL A 103 17.73 9.92 4.95
C VAL A 103 18.85 10.26 3.97
N VAL A 104 19.93 9.49 4.00
CA VAL A 104 21.08 9.64 3.09
C VAL A 104 21.00 8.66 1.92
N SER A 105 20.56 7.44 2.18
CA SER A 105 20.33 6.45 1.14
C SER A 105 19.24 5.48 1.52
N VAL A 106 18.59 4.91 0.51
CA VAL A 106 17.49 3.95 0.66
C VAL A 106 17.81 2.77 -0.25
N ARG A 107 17.59 1.56 0.25
CA ARG A 107 17.66 0.31 -0.52
C ARG A 107 16.47 -0.55 -0.16
N ILE A 108 15.62 -0.84 -1.15
CA ILE A 108 14.55 -1.80 -0.98
C ILE A 108 15.11 -3.16 -1.39
N THR A 109 15.03 -4.14 -0.49
CA THR A 109 15.61 -5.48 -0.67
C THR A 109 14.56 -6.53 -0.98
N ARG A 110 13.30 -6.24 -0.69
CA ARG A 110 12.16 -7.10 -1.00
C ARG A 110 10.99 -6.24 -1.41
N PHE A 111 10.37 -6.59 -2.52
CA PHE A 111 9.21 -5.91 -3.05
C PHE A 111 8.39 -6.91 -3.87
N GLU A 112 7.40 -7.52 -3.22
CA GLU A 112 6.67 -8.65 -3.79
C GLU A 112 5.26 -8.78 -3.19
N ARG A 113 4.46 -9.68 -3.78
CA ARG A 113 3.19 -10.12 -3.21
C ARG A 113 3.47 -11.02 -2.02
N GLN A 114 2.76 -10.78 -0.92
CA GLN A 114 2.92 -11.58 0.29
C GLN A 114 2.49 -13.03 0.02
N GLY A 115 3.33 -13.99 0.42
CA GLY A 115 3.07 -15.42 0.22
C GLY A 115 3.38 -15.94 -1.19
N SER A 116 3.82 -15.08 -2.11
CA SER A 116 4.25 -15.45 -3.47
C SER A 116 5.62 -14.85 -3.76
N PRO A 117 6.69 -15.44 -3.22
CA PRO A 117 8.04 -14.87 -3.32
C PRO A 117 8.47 -14.76 -4.78
N SER A 118 8.92 -13.57 -5.17
CA SER A 118 9.37 -13.27 -6.53
C SER A 118 10.20 -11.99 -6.56
N ASP A 119 11.38 -12.07 -7.18
CA ASP A 119 12.24 -10.91 -7.39
C ASP A 119 11.84 -10.07 -8.61
N GLN A 120 10.85 -10.52 -9.38
CA GLN A 120 10.51 -9.90 -10.66
C GLN A 120 10.01 -8.46 -10.49
N ALA A 121 9.12 -8.21 -9.53
CA ALA A 121 8.63 -6.86 -9.28
C ALA A 121 9.74 -5.91 -8.77
N LEU A 122 10.73 -6.45 -8.05
CA LEU A 122 11.90 -5.70 -7.62
C LEU A 122 12.82 -5.38 -8.80
N ALA A 123 13.05 -6.33 -9.70
CA ALA A 123 13.86 -6.17 -10.91
C ALA A 123 13.22 -5.19 -11.91
N ASP A 124 11.91 -5.31 -12.13
CA ASP A 124 11.14 -4.48 -13.04
C ASP A 124 10.86 -3.09 -12.44
N GLY A 125 11.03 -2.93 -11.12
CA GLY A 125 10.74 -1.69 -10.39
C GLY A 125 9.25 -1.37 -10.29
N VAL A 126 8.39 -2.33 -10.60
CA VAL A 126 6.92 -2.20 -10.59
C VAL A 126 6.29 -3.54 -10.23
N LEU A 127 5.28 -3.50 -9.36
CA LEU A 127 4.42 -4.63 -9.06
C LEU A 127 3.09 -4.41 -9.76
N ALA A 128 2.88 -5.16 -10.84
CA ALA A 128 1.63 -5.13 -11.60
C ALA A 128 0.49 -5.76 -10.78
N LEU A 129 -0.68 -5.12 -10.81
CA LEU A 129 -1.92 -5.62 -10.24
C LEU A 129 -2.94 -5.87 -11.34
N GLU A 130 -3.74 -6.93 -11.16
CA GLU A 130 -4.82 -7.28 -12.07
C GLU A 130 -6.03 -6.36 -11.91
N ARG A 131 -6.93 -6.39 -12.89
CA ARG A 131 -8.10 -5.48 -12.97
C ARG A 131 -8.92 -5.38 -11.67
N LEU A 132 -9.07 -6.47 -10.91
CA LEU A 132 -9.88 -6.48 -9.67
C LEU A 132 -9.02 -6.40 -8.40
N GLU A 133 -7.71 -6.23 -8.55
CA GLU A 133 -6.77 -6.22 -7.43
C GLU A 133 -6.47 -4.81 -6.94
N VAL A 134 -6.37 -4.67 -5.62
CA VAL A 134 -6.00 -3.43 -4.94
C VAL A 134 -4.88 -3.74 -3.96
N ALA A 135 -3.77 -3.02 -4.05
CA ALA A 135 -2.64 -3.18 -3.14
C ALA A 135 -3.04 -2.86 -1.70
N ARG A 136 -2.55 -3.68 -0.77
CA ARG A 136 -2.78 -3.52 0.67
C ARG A 136 -1.50 -3.73 1.46
N LEU A 137 -1.21 -2.81 2.36
CA LEU A 137 -0.14 -2.94 3.35
C LEU A 137 -0.53 -2.18 4.62
N ASP A 138 -1.04 -2.91 5.61
CA ASP A 138 -1.47 -2.37 6.89
C ASP A 138 -0.35 -2.42 7.95
N ASN A 139 0.58 -3.38 7.83
CA ASN A 139 1.67 -3.60 8.79
C ASN A 139 1.19 -3.75 10.24
N ASP A 140 0.03 -4.36 10.44
CA ASP A 140 -0.57 -4.61 11.75
C ASP A 140 -0.08 -5.96 12.31
N PRO A 141 0.58 -6.00 13.48
CA PRO A 141 1.03 -7.24 14.11
C PRO A 141 -0.10 -8.25 14.39
N ASN A 142 -1.33 -7.78 14.59
CA ASN A 142 -2.49 -8.64 14.83
C ASN A 142 -3.02 -9.28 13.54
N TYR A 143 -2.70 -8.69 12.38
CA TYR A 143 -3.16 -9.12 11.07
C TYR A 143 -2.02 -9.11 10.06
N ALA A 144 -1.01 -9.93 10.30
CA ALA A 144 0.20 -10.00 9.48
C ALA A 144 -0.09 -10.39 8.02
N GLU A 145 -1.23 -11.02 7.72
CA GLU A 145 -1.70 -11.35 6.38
C GLU A 145 -2.10 -10.12 5.55
N ARG A 146 -2.19 -8.93 6.16
CA ARG A 146 -2.58 -7.67 5.50
C ARG A 146 -1.37 -6.85 5.05
N GLY A 147 -0.28 -7.50 4.70
CA GLY A 147 0.94 -6.88 4.22
C GLY A 147 1.91 -6.54 5.35
N ILE A 148 3.19 -6.64 5.03
CA ILE A 148 4.30 -6.52 5.97
C ILE A 148 5.28 -5.49 5.46
N PHE A 149 5.61 -4.51 6.29
CA PHE A 149 6.68 -3.55 6.05
C PHE A 149 7.77 -3.68 7.11
N ARG A 150 8.97 -4.09 6.69
CA ARG A 150 10.14 -4.15 7.57
C ARG A 150 11.11 -3.03 7.25
N LEU A 151 11.49 -2.29 8.29
CA LEU A 151 12.44 -1.19 8.21
C LEU A 151 13.71 -1.50 9.01
N THR A 152 14.84 -1.53 8.31
CA THR A 152 16.18 -1.62 8.89
C THR A 152 16.88 -0.28 8.70
N LEU A 153 17.51 0.22 9.77
CA LEU A 153 18.21 1.50 9.75
C LEU A 153 19.68 1.30 10.08
N ASN A 154 20.55 1.97 9.32
CA ASN A 154 22.00 1.99 9.51
C ASN A 154 22.48 3.44 9.72
N GLY A 155 23.64 3.63 10.33
CA GLY A 155 24.17 4.97 10.63
C GLY A 155 23.33 5.72 11.67
N GLY A 156 23.32 7.05 11.56
CA GLY A 156 22.70 7.96 12.53
C GLY A 156 23.58 8.27 13.74
N LYS A 157 23.10 9.22 14.54
CA LYS A 157 23.59 9.53 15.89
C LYS A 157 22.96 8.60 16.93
#